data_AF-A0A9Q0GIT4-F1
#
_entry.id   AF-A0A9Q0GIT4-F1
#
_cell.length_a   1.000
_cell.length_b   1.000
_cell.length_c   1.000
_cell.angle_alpha   90.00
_cell.angle_beta   90.00
_cell.angle_gamma   90.00
#
_symmetry.space_group_name_H-M   'P 1'
#
loop_
_entity.id
_entity.type
_entity.pdbx_description
1 polymer ?
#
loop_
_entity_poly.entity_id
_entity_poly.type
_entity_poly.pdbx_seq_one_letter_code
_entity_poly.pdbx_strand_id
1 'polypeptide(L)'
;MAMQIRGDLHLCLMGDPGVAKSQLLKHIINVAPRGVYITGKGSSGVGLTAAVQKDPVTNEMVLEGGALRFIGRDLFQVLADMGICAIDEFDKMDESHRTAIHEVMEQQTVSIAKAGITTSLNARTSVLAAANPAWGQYDLRRTPAENINLPPALLSRFDLLWLILDRADMDSDLEMARHVVYVHQNKESPALGFTPLEPSILRACISAARRLSPYVPKELEEYIATAYSSIRQEEAKSNTPHSYTTVRTLLSILRISAALARLRFSETVAQSDVDEALRLMQMSKFSLYSDDRQRPGLDAISDIYLILRDEAARANTMDLSYTHALNWISRKVS
;
A
#
# COMPACT_ATOMS: atom_id res chain seq x y z
N MET A 1 6.30 25.52 19.12
CA MET A 1 5.67 24.19 19.16
C MET A 1 6.36 23.33 18.11
N ALA A 2 7.12 22.32 18.51
CA ALA A 2 7.77 21.42 17.55
C ALA A 2 6.69 20.56 16.90
N MET A 3 6.45 20.75 15.60
CA MET A 3 5.54 19.93 14.82
C MET A 3 6.15 18.52 14.72
N GLN A 4 5.65 17.57 15.51
CA GLN A 4 6.07 16.17 15.40
C GLN A 4 5.48 15.58 14.12
N ILE A 5 6.33 15.40 13.11
CA ILE A 5 5.96 14.73 11.88
C ILE A 5 6.09 13.23 12.13
N ARG A 6 4.99 12.50 11.91
CA ARG A 6 4.94 11.03 11.98
C ARG A 6 5.97 10.41 11.03
N GLY A 7 6.74 9.43 11.54
CA GLY A 7 7.73 8.66 10.76
C GLY A 7 7.32 7.25 10.38
N ASP A 8 6.14 6.79 10.81
CA ASP A 8 5.63 5.44 10.53
C ASP A 8 4.95 5.35 9.17
N LEU A 9 5.10 4.23 8.47
CA LEU A 9 4.46 3.95 7.18
C LEU A 9 3.16 3.16 7.38
N HIS A 10 2.15 3.46 6.58
CA HIS A 10 0.90 2.71 6.52
C HIS A 10 0.69 2.19 5.10
N LEU A 11 0.37 0.90 5.01
CA LEU A 11 0.20 0.21 3.74
C LEU A 11 -1.14 -0.51 3.72
N CYS A 12 -1.85 -0.41 2.59
CA CYS A 12 -3.10 -1.13 2.35
C CYS A 12 -2.95 -2.04 1.12
N LEU A 13 -3.28 -3.32 1.30
CA LEU A 13 -3.37 -4.32 0.24
C LEU A 13 -4.84 -4.56 -0.09
N MET A 14 -5.26 -4.19 -1.29
CA MET A 14 -6.58 -4.50 -1.82
C MET A 14 -6.48 -5.51 -2.96
N GLY A 15 -7.51 -6.31 -3.18
CA GLY A 15 -7.50 -7.30 -4.26
C GLY A 15 -8.59 -8.35 -4.16
N ASP A 16 -8.64 -9.26 -5.10
CA ASP A 16 -9.67 -10.30 -5.11
C ASP A 16 -9.41 -11.38 -4.04
N PRO A 17 -10.43 -12.14 -3.61
CA PRO A 17 -10.23 -13.32 -2.78
C PRO A 17 -9.38 -14.35 -3.52
N GLY A 18 -8.42 -14.97 -2.84
CA GLY A 18 -7.54 -15.99 -3.43
C GLY A 18 -6.10 -15.55 -3.66
N VAL A 19 -5.81 -14.24 -3.67
CA VAL A 19 -4.45 -13.70 -3.92
C VAL A 19 -3.48 -13.78 -2.72
N ALA A 20 -3.70 -14.74 -1.81
CA ALA A 20 -2.84 -15.03 -0.65
C ALA A 20 -2.49 -13.85 0.29
N LYS A 21 -3.26 -12.75 0.31
CA LYS A 21 -2.99 -11.56 1.16
C LYS A 21 -2.85 -11.91 2.64
N SER A 22 -3.78 -12.69 3.17
CA SER A 22 -3.75 -13.13 4.58
C SER A 22 -2.48 -13.93 4.91
N GLN A 23 -1.97 -14.69 3.94
CA GLN A 23 -0.72 -15.44 4.10
C GLN A 23 0.48 -14.50 4.14
N LEU A 24 0.48 -13.47 3.29
CA LEU A 24 1.51 -12.42 3.30
C LEU A 24 1.53 -11.66 4.63
N LEU A 25 0.35 -11.28 5.16
CA LEU A 25 0.24 -10.62 6.47
C LEU A 25 0.82 -11.52 7.58
N LYS A 26 0.45 -12.79 7.62
CA LYS A 26 0.98 -13.76 8.59
C LYS A 26 2.50 -13.91 8.48
N HIS A 27 3.03 -13.94 7.27
CA HIS A 27 4.47 -14.01 7.05
C HIS A 27 5.18 -12.77 7.59
N ILE A 28 4.67 -11.56 7.30
CA ILE A 28 5.24 -10.29 7.79
C ILE A 28 5.25 -10.24 9.32
N ILE A 29 4.17 -10.69 9.97
CA ILE A 29 4.06 -10.70 11.43
C ILE A 29 5.03 -11.70 12.06
N ASN A 30 5.23 -12.86 11.41
CA ASN A 30 6.23 -13.82 11.84
C ASN A 30 7.64 -13.26 11.69
N VAL A 31 7.92 -12.45 10.67
CA VAL A 31 9.25 -11.83 10.53
C VAL A 31 9.42 -10.66 11.50
N ALA A 32 8.38 -9.87 11.74
CA ALA A 32 8.45 -8.69 12.61
C ALA A 32 8.70 -9.07 14.09
N PRO A 33 9.59 -8.34 14.81
CA PRO A 33 9.87 -8.63 16.22
C PRO A 33 8.69 -8.32 17.14
N ARG A 34 7.80 -7.40 16.72
CA ARG A 34 6.59 -6.97 17.45
C ARG A 34 5.45 -6.77 16.46
N GLY A 35 4.96 -7.87 15.90
CA GLY A 35 3.80 -7.89 15.00
C GLY A 35 2.56 -8.40 15.72
N VAL A 36 1.41 -7.75 15.51
CA VAL A 36 0.11 -8.24 15.98
C VAL A 36 -0.78 -8.50 14.76
N TYR A 37 -1.40 -9.68 14.71
CA TYR A 37 -2.36 -10.05 13.67
C TYR A 37 -3.78 -9.99 14.22
N ILE A 38 -4.66 -9.23 13.56
CA ILE A 38 -6.09 -9.25 13.86
C ILE A 38 -6.92 -9.30 12.58
N THR A 39 -8.15 -9.81 12.70
CA THR A 39 -9.17 -9.87 11.66
C THR A 39 -10.30 -8.90 12.00
N GLY A 40 -10.84 -8.20 11.00
CA GLY A 40 -11.81 -7.14 11.18
C GLY A 40 -13.10 -7.54 11.89
N LYS A 41 -13.53 -8.81 11.77
CA LYS A 41 -14.70 -9.34 12.49
C LYS A 41 -14.40 -9.86 13.90
N GLY A 42 -13.13 -10.14 14.20
CA GLY A 42 -12.74 -10.89 15.40
C GLY A 42 -12.36 -10.03 16.59
N SER A 43 -12.36 -8.70 16.46
CA SER A 43 -11.99 -7.80 17.54
C SER A 43 -13.21 -7.05 18.01
N SER A 44 -13.58 -7.16 19.28
CA SER A 44 -14.64 -6.31 19.84
C SER A 44 -14.08 -4.92 20.12
N GLY A 45 -14.91 -3.86 20.04
CA GLY A 45 -14.42 -2.47 20.18
C GLY A 45 -13.80 -2.13 21.54
N VAL A 46 -14.03 -2.98 22.54
CA VAL A 46 -13.41 -2.91 23.86
C VAL A 46 -12.01 -3.54 23.87
N GLY A 47 -11.74 -4.48 22.97
CA GLY A 47 -10.45 -5.17 22.83
C GLY A 47 -9.41 -4.43 21.96
N LEU A 48 -9.89 -3.57 21.06
CA LEU A 48 -9.07 -2.64 20.28
C LEU A 48 -8.51 -1.47 21.12
N THR A 49 -9.20 -1.10 22.19
CA THR A 49 -8.88 0.02 23.07
C THR A 49 -8.56 -0.47 24.48
N ALA A 50 -8.03 0.36 25.39
CA ALA A 50 -7.80 -0.10 26.76
C ALA A 50 -9.14 -0.36 27.48
N ALA A 51 -9.21 -1.45 28.23
CA ALA A 51 -10.37 -1.78 29.04
C ALA A 51 -10.24 -1.15 30.43
N VAL A 52 -11.36 -0.64 30.95
CA VAL A 52 -11.45 -0.15 32.33
C VAL A 52 -12.12 -1.24 33.14
N GLN A 53 -11.38 -1.82 34.09
CA GLN A 53 -11.93 -2.81 35.01
C GLN A 53 -11.97 -2.21 36.41
N LYS A 54 -13.07 -2.49 37.12
CA LYS A 54 -13.17 -2.16 38.53
C LYS A 54 -12.49 -3.26 39.33
N ASP A 55 -11.44 -2.92 40.06
CA ASP A 55 -10.76 -3.88 40.91
C ASP A 55 -11.69 -4.28 42.06
N PRO A 56 -12.02 -5.58 42.24
CA PRO A 56 -12.92 -6.04 43.30
C PRO A 56 -12.35 -5.80 44.71
N VAL A 57 -11.04 -5.60 44.86
CA VAL A 57 -10.39 -5.41 46.18
C VAL A 57 -10.36 -3.94 46.58
N THR A 58 -9.89 -3.07 45.69
CA THR A 58 -9.74 -1.63 45.98
C THR A 58 -10.99 -0.81 45.64
N ASN A 59 -11.95 -1.38 44.87
CA ASN A 59 -13.11 -0.68 44.33
C ASN A 59 -12.78 0.52 43.44
N GLU A 60 -11.49 0.76 43.18
CA GLU A 60 -11.00 1.76 42.25
C GLU A 60 -11.13 1.23 40.82
N MET A 61 -11.35 2.15 39.89
CA MET A 61 -11.32 1.79 38.48
C MET A 61 -9.88 1.90 38.00
N VAL A 62 -9.32 0.74 37.68
CA VAL A 62 -7.95 0.62 37.20
C VAL A 62 -8.01 0.51 35.69
N LEU A 63 -7.13 1.27 35.04
CA LEU A 63 -6.90 1.15 33.62
C LEU A 63 -5.92 0.00 33.42
N GLU A 64 -6.40 -1.19 33.08
CA GLU A 64 -5.51 -2.29 32.74
C GLU A 64 -4.98 -2.09 31.32
N GLY A 65 -3.74 -1.59 31.22
CA GLY A 65 -2.90 -1.80 30.04
C GLY A 65 -2.46 -3.26 30.04
N GLY A 66 -3.28 -4.16 29.48
CA GLY A 66 -3.17 -5.61 29.66
C GLY A 66 -1.74 -6.16 29.54
N ALA A 67 -1.20 -6.58 30.68
CA ALA A 67 -0.06 -7.49 30.74
C ALA A 67 -0.55 -8.77 31.41
N LEU A 68 -0.97 -9.72 30.57
CA LEU A 68 -1.33 -11.09 30.90
C LEU A 68 -2.48 -11.26 31.90
N ARG A 69 -3.57 -11.91 31.45
CA ARG A 69 -3.98 -13.26 31.91
C ARG A 69 -5.44 -13.54 31.57
N PHE A 70 -5.67 -14.11 30.39
CA PHE A 70 -6.47 -15.32 30.13
C PHE A 70 -6.77 -15.35 28.62
N ILE A 71 -6.18 -16.32 27.93
CA ILE A 71 -6.68 -16.98 26.71
C ILE A 71 -7.39 -16.05 25.69
N GLY A 72 -6.65 -15.65 24.67
CA GLY A 72 -7.22 -15.19 23.40
C GLY A 72 -7.28 -13.67 23.26
N ARG A 73 -6.42 -13.18 22.35
CA ARG A 73 -6.65 -12.06 21.43
C ARG A 73 -7.52 -10.92 21.98
N ASP A 74 -6.88 -9.84 22.43
CA ASP A 74 -7.35 -8.47 22.21
C ASP A 74 -6.57 -7.51 23.14
N LEU A 75 -5.45 -7.00 22.64
CA LEU A 75 -4.81 -5.79 23.15
C LEU A 75 -4.05 -5.13 21.98
N PHE A 76 -4.75 -4.31 21.23
CA PHE A 76 -4.48 -4.09 19.80
C PHE A 76 -3.43 -3.01 19.51
N GLN A 77 -3.19 -2.05 20.42
CA GLN A 77 -2.36 -0.87 20.11
C GLN A 77 -1.33 -0.48 21.17
N VAL A 78 -1.50 -0.88 22.43
CA VAL A 78 -0.51 -0.61 23.49
C VAL A 78 0.64 -1.64 23.47
N LEU A 79 0.37 -2.88 23.05
CA LEU A 79 1.43 -3.91 22.86
C LEU A 79 2.27 -3.70 21.60
N ALA A 80 1.73 -2.95 20.62
CA ALA A 80 2.35 -2.69 19.34
C ALA A 80 3.08 -1.35 19.29
N ASP A 81 3.31 -0.65 20.41
CA ASP A 81 4.13 0.56 20.40
C ASP A 81 5.53 0.24 19.83
N MET A 82 5.88 0.94 18.75
CA MET A 82 7.04 0.70 17.88
C MET A 82 7.00 -0.61 17.06
N GLY A 83 5.82 -1.18 16.83
CA GLY A 83 5.57 -2.44 16.10
C GLY A 83 4.69 -2.28 14.86
N ILE A 84 4.28 -3.43 14.30
CA ILE A 84 3.40 -3.52 13.12
C ILE A 84 2.07 -4.13 13.56
N CYS A 85 0.97 -3.47 13.21
CA CYS A 85 -0.38 -3.99 13.38
C CYS A 85 -0.92 -4.40 12.01
N ALA A 86 -1.12 -5.70 11.81
CA ALA A 86 -1.68 -6.23 10.58
C ALA A 86 -3.17 -6.54 10.77
N ILE A 87 -4.00 -5.93 9.93
CA ILE A 87 -5.45 -6.02 9.98
C ILE A 87 -5.93 -6.70 8.71
N ASP A 88 -6.50 -7.89 8.86
CA ASP A 88 -7.15 -8.63 7.79
C ASP A 88 -8.65 -8.30 7.73
N GLU A 89 -9.27 -8.44 6.56
CA GLU A 89 -10.69 -8.09 6.35
C GLU A 89 -11.03 -6.67 6.84
N PHE A 90 -10.19 -5.69 6.52
CA PHE A 90 -10.37 -4.31 6.93
C PHE A 90 -11.70 -3.70 6.45
N ASP A 91 -12.28 -4.22 5.36
CA ASP A 91 -13.59 -3.83 4.83
C ASP A 91 -14.77 -4.30 5.70
N LYS A 92 -14.57 -5.30 6.56
CA LYS A 92 -15.62 -5.89 7.42
C LYS A 92 -15.64 -5.35 8.85
N MET A 93 -14.83 -4.34 9.15
CA MET A 93 -14.79 -3.72 10.48
C MET A 93 -16.00 -2.82 10.74
N ASP A 94 -16.42 -2.80 12.01
CA ASP A 94 -17.47 -1.91 12.49
C ASP A 94 -17.02 -0.44 12.49
N GLU A 95 -17.98 0.49 12.38
CA GLU A 95 -17.71 1.94 12.37
C GLU A 95 -17.01 2.44 13.64
N SER A 96 -17.27 1.80 14.78
CA SER A 96 -16.60 2.13 16.05
C SER A 96 -15.09 1.87 15.99
N HIS A 97 -14.67 0.76 15.39
CA HIS A 97 -13.24 0.42 15.22
C HIS A 97 -12.58 1.31 14.20
N ARG A 98 -13.31 1.65 13.14
CA ARG A 98 -12.84 2.59 12.12
C ARG A 98 -12.45 3.91 12.77
N THR A 99 -13.30 4.43 13.66
CA THR A 99 -13.06 5.70 14.37
C THR A 99 -11.81 5.65 15.25
N ALA A 100 -11.58 4.55 15.97
CA ALA A 100 -10.37 4.36 16.77
C ALA A 100 -9.10 4.29 15.91
N ILE A 101 -9.13 3.54 14.80
CA ILE A 101 -8.00 3.46 13.86
C ILE A 101 -7.75 4.81 13.19
N HIS A 102 -8.82 5.55 12.88
CA HIS A 102 -8.71 6.92 12.41
C HIS A 102 -7.94 7.78 13.40
N GLU A 103 -8.29 7.75 14.69
CA GLU A 103 -7.58 8.54 15.70
C GLU A 103 -6.09 8.20 15.74
N VAL A 104 -5.77 6.91 15.73
CA VAL A 104 -4.39 6.38 15.82
C VAL A 104 -3.55 6.76 14.61
N MET A 105 -4.11 6.64 13.40
CA MET A 105 -3.37 6.97 12.17
C MET A 105 -3.08 8.48 12.03
N GLU A 106 -3.87 9.34 12.66
CA GLU A 106 -3.72 10.80 12.61
C GLU A 106 -2.87 11.35 13.75
N GLN A 107 -3.22 11.01 14.98
CA GLN A 107 -2.63 11.61 16.17
C GLN A 107 -1.56 10.70 16.81
N GLN A 108 -1.47 9.43 16.40
CA GLN A 108 -0.61 8.41 17.04
C GLN A 108 -0.88 8.27 18.54
N THR A 109 -2.09 8.62 18.96
CA THR A 109 -2.57 8.55 20.33
C THR A 109 -3.98 7.99 20.34
N VAL A 110 -4.34 7.32 21.43
CA VAL A 110 -5.70 6.84 21.70
C VAL A 110 -6.20 7.56 22.94
N SER A 111 -7.25 8.35 22.79
CA SER A 111 -7.96 8.96 23.91
C SER A 111 -9.05 8.02 24.42
N ILE A 112 -9.04 7.78 25.72
CA ILE A 112 -10.02 6.92 26.39
C ILE A 112 -10.70 7.78 27.44
N ALA A 113 -11.99 8.01 27.22
CA ALA A 113 -12.89 8.66 28.16
C ALA A 113 -13.99 7.67 28.56
N LYS A 114 -13.69 6.81 29.55
CA LYS A 114 -14.65 5.82 30.06
C LYS A 114 -14.63 5.80 31.57
N ALA A 115 -15.82 5.68 32.15
CA ALA A 115 -16.00 5.50 33.59
C ALA A 115 -15.28 6.57 34.43
N GLY A 116 -15.31 7.85 34.02
CA GLY A 116 -14.66 8.94 34.77
C GLY A 116 -13.13 8.99 34.65
N ILE A 117 -12.50 8.08 33.90
CA ILE A 117 -11.08 8.14 33.55
C ILE A 117 -10.96 8.73 32.15
N THR A 118 -10.33 9.91 32.07
CA THR A 118 -9.92 10.55 30.80
C THR A 118 -8.40 10.46 30.70
N THR A 119 -7.89 9.51 29.92
CA THR A 119 -6.45 9.33 29.69
C THR A 119 -6.15 9.20 28.21
N SER A 120 -4.98 9.69 27.80
CA SER A 120 -4.45 9.49 26.45
C SER A 120 -3.26 8.54 26.51
N LEU A 121 -3.27 7.53 25.63
CA LEU A 121 -2.19 6.57 25.48
C LEU A 121 -1.49 6.80 24.15
N ASN A 122 -0.16 6.77 24.14
CA ASN A 122 0.60 6.84 22.88
C ASN A 122 0.53 5.49 22.17
N ALA A 123 0.22 5.51 20.88
CA ALA A 123 0.08 4.35 20.02
C ALA A 123 0.89 4.55 18.72
N ARG A 124 2.22 4.50 18.81
CA ARG A 124 3.11 4.63 17.64
C ARG A 124 3.21 3.29 16.94
N THR A 125 2.22 2.99 16.11
CA THR A 125 2.10 1.70 15.42
C THR A 125 2.06 1.93 13.91
N SER A 126 2.69 1.04 13.15
CA SER A 126 2.55 1.00 11.69
C SER A 126 1.40 0.06 11.32
N VAL A 127 0.41 0.54 10.57
CA VAL A 127 -0.76 -0.24 10.15
C VAL A 127 -0.51 -0.87 8.77
N LEU A 128 -0.67 -2.19 8.70
CA LEU A 128 -0.73 -2.97 7.47
C LEU A 128 -2.16 -3.51 7.33
N ALA A 129 -2.93 -2.99 6.38
CA ALA A 129 -4.31 -3.43 6.16
C ALA A 129 -4.40 -4.34 4.93
N ALA A 130 -5.21 -5.38 5.01
CA ALA A 130 -5.71 -6.14 3.87
C ALA A 130 -7.22 -5.96 3.76
N ALA A 131 -7.68 -5.57 2.57
CA ALA A 131 -9.09 -5.32 2.29
C ALA A 131 -9.50 -6.05 1.01
N ASN A 132 -10.79 -6.38 0.91
CA ASN A 132 -11.39 -6.90 -0.31
C ASN A 132 -12.28 -5.81 -0.96
N PRO A 133 -12.43 -5.82 -2.30
CA PRO A 133 -13.38 -4.97 -3.00
C PRO A 133 -14.81 -5.14 -2.47
N ALA A 134 -15.61 -4.09 -2.59
CA ALA A 134 -16.98 -4.04 -2.07
C ALA A 134 -17.87 -5.21 -2.51
N TRP A 135 -17.71 -5.66 -3.77
CA TRP A 135 -18.51 -6.73 -4.39
C TRP A 135 -17.78 -8.08 -4.46
N GLY A 136 -16.72 -8.25 -3.67
CA GLY A 136 -15.90 -9.46 -3.66
C GLY A 136 -14.86 -9.48 -4.78
N GLN A 137 -15.25 -9.17 -6.01
CA GLN A 137 -14.34 -8.96 -7.14
C GLN A 137 -14.25 -7.48 -7.50
N TYR A 138 -13.09 -7.07 -8.02
CA TYR A 138 -12.88 -5.70 -8.47
C TYR A 138 -13.57 -5.45 -9.82
N ASP A 139 -14.58 -4.58 -9.83
CA ASP A 139 -15.30 -4.20 -11.06
C ASP A 139 -14.56 -3.08 -11.80
N LEU A 140 -13.95 -3.41 -12.94
CA LEU A 140 -13.20 -2.46 -13.79
C LEU A 140 -14.08 -1.36 -14.40
N ARG A 141 -15.39 -1.58 -14.47
CA ARG A 141 -16.37 -0.61 -15.00
C ARG A 141 -16.68 0.51 -14.00
N ARG A 142 -16.37 0.30 -12.73
CA ARG A 142 -16.64 1.24 -11.65
C ARG A 142 -15.37 2.00 -11.28
N THR A 143 -15.56 3.15 -10.67
CA THR A 143 -14.40 3.92 -10.22
C THR A 143 -13.68 3.18 -9.09
N PRO A 144 -12.34 3.34 -8.97
CA PRO A 144 -11.60 2.75 -7.85
C PRO A 144 -12.17 3.11 -6.47
N ALA A 145 -12.68 4.34 -6.31
CA ALA A 145 -13.27 4.81 -5.05
C ALA A 145 -14.53 4.03 -4.66
N GLU A 146 -15.40 3.72 -5.63
CA GLU A 146 -16.60 2.91 -5.43
C GLU A 146 -16.25 1.45 -5.09
N ASN A 147 -15.24 0.89 -5.77
CA ASN A 147 -14.74 -0.45 -5.47
C ASN A 147 -14.15 -0.54 -4.05
N ILE A 148 -13.52 0.53 -3.57
CA ILE A 148 -12.75 0.54 -2.33
C ILE A 148 -13.64 0.61 -1.07
N ASN A 149 -14.88 1.10 -1.10
CA ASN A 149 -15.79 1.23 0.07
C ASN A 149 -15.13 1.79 1.36
N LEU A 150 -14.09 2.61 1.22
CA LEU A 150 -13.41 3.31 2.31
C LEU A 150 -13.60 4.81 2.16
N PRO A 151 -13.84 5.57 3.25
CA PRO A 151 -13.93 7.01 3.20
C PRO A 151 -12.59 7.60 2.75
N PRO A 152 -12.61 8.66 1.93
CA PRO A 152 -11.39 9.29 1.41
C PRO A 152 -10.46 9.79 2.53
N ALA A 153 -11.03 10.10 3.70
CA ALA A 153 -10.27 10.45 4.90
C ALA A 153 -9.32 9.33 5.35
N LEU A 154 -9.68 8.04 5.25
CA LEU A 154 -8.76 6.92 5.51
C LEU A 154 -7.73 6.76 4.42
N LEU A 155 -8.17 6.81 3.16
CA LEU A 155 -7.29 6.57 2.01
C LEU A 155 -6.13 7.56 1.98
N SER A 156 -6.39 8.82 2.33
CA SER A 156 -5.35 9.85 2.42
C SER A 156 -4.31 9.63 3.53
N ARG A 157 -4.53 8.67 4.45
CA ARG A 157 -3.62 8.36 5.57
C ARG A 157 -2.78 7.11 5.33
N PHE A 158 -3.10 6.33 4.29
CA PHE A 158 -2.22 5.29 3.79
C PHE A 158 -1.17 5.94 2.89
N ASP A 159 0.10 5.59 3.12
CA ASP A 159 1.22 6.07 2.31
C ASP A 159 1.28 5.30 0.98
N LEU A 160 0.92 4.01 0.99
CA LEU A 160 0.85 3.15 -0.20
C LEU A 160 -0.44 2.31 -0.19
N LEU A 161 -1.11 2.28 -1.34
CA LEU A 161 -2.25 1.40 -1.61
C LEU A 161 -1.92 0.52 -2.82
N TRP A 162 -1.82 -0.78 -2.59
CA TRP A 162 -1.56 -1.77 -3.62
C TRP A 162 -2.85 -2.50 -3.96
N LEU A 163 -3.28 -2.38 -5.21
CA LEU A 163 -4.32 -3.22 -5.78
C LEU A 163 -3.67 -4.47 -6.39
N ILE A 164 -4.11 -5.65 -5.99
CA ILE A 164 -3.67 -6.94 -6.54
C ILE A 164 -4.90 -7.55 -7.20
N LEU A 165 -4.94 -7.47 -8.52
CA LEU A 165 -6.02 -8.06 -9.31
C LEU A 165 -5.65 -9.48 -9.70
N ASP A 166 -6.59 -10.40 -9.53
CA ASP A 166 -6.41 -11.78 -9.98
C ASP A 166 -6.76 -11.85 -11.48
N ARG A 167 -5.73 -11.70 -12.32
CA ARG A 167 -5.87 -11.87 -13.78
C ARG A 167 -5.49 -13.29 -14.14
N ALA A 168 -6.49 -14.08 -14.55
CA ALA A 168 -6.26 -15.43 -15.05
C ALA A 168 -5.35 -15.38 -16.28
N ASP A 169 -4.15 -15.91 -16.13
CA ASP A 169 -3.14 -16.02 -17.18
C ASP A 169 -2.50 -17.41 -17.10
N MET A 170 -2.61 -18.17 -18.19
CA MET A 170 -2.27 -19.60 -18.19
C MET A 170 -0.82 -19.86 -17.81
N ASP A 171 0.10 -18.99 -18.22
CA ASP A 171 1.53 -19.18 -17.95
C ASP A 171 1.81 -18.94 -16.45
N SER A 172 1.33 -17.83 -15.89
CA SER A 172 1.48 -17.53 -14.46
C SER A 172 0.77 -18.53 -13.55
N ASP A 173 -0.43 -18.98 -13.93
CA ASP A 173 -1.21 -19.96 -13.17
C ASP A 173 -0.53 -21.33 -13.16
N LEU A 174 0.08 -21.72 -14.29
CA LEU A 174 0.80 -22.97 -14.41
C LEU A 174 2.11 -22.96 -13.61
N GLU A 175 2.84 -21.84 -13.58
CA GLU A 175 4.00 -21.66 -12.71
C GLU A 175 3.60 -21.70 -11.22
N MET A 176 2.51 -21.02 -10.85
CA MET A 176 1.97 -21.04 -9.49
C MET A 176 1.55 -22.44 -9.07
N ALA A 177 0.81 -23.16 -9.91
CA ALA A 177 0.37 -24.53 -9.65
C ALA A 177 1.55 -25.48 -9.48
N ARG A 178 2.56 -25.39 -10.35
CA ARG A 178 3.81 -26.17 -10.22
C ARG A 178 4.50 -25.91 -8.89
N HIS A 179 4.60 -24.64 -8.49
CA HIS A 179 5.19 -24.25 -7.22
C HIS A 179 4.41 -24.83 -6.03
N VAL A 180 3.08 -24.69 -6.03
CA VAL A 180 2.22 -25.18 -4.95
C VAL A 180 2.30 -26.71 -4.83
N VAL A 181 2.26 -27.44 -5.95
CA VAL A 181 2.40 -28.89 -5.96
C VAL A 181 3.75 -29.32 -5.40
N TYR A 182 4.84 -28.65 -5.81
CA TYR A 182 6.18 -28.92 -5.30
C TYR A 182 6.27 -28.72 -3.79
N VAL A 183 5.77 -27.60 -3.28
CA VAL A 183 5.75 -27.30 -1.83
C VAL A 183 4.96 -28.35 -1.06
N HIS A 184 3.84 -28.84 -1.59
CA HIS A 184 3.06 -29.89 -0.94
C HIS A 184 3.75 -31.26 -0.94
N GLN A 185 4.47 -31.60 -2.02
CA GLN A 185 5.18 -32.87 -2.14
C GLN A 185 6.44 -32.91 -1.25
N ASN A 186 7.25 -31.85 -1.30
CA ASN A 186 8.57 -31.85 -0.67
C ASN A 186 8.59 -31.15 0.69
N LYS A 187 7.51 -30.44 1.06
CA LYS A 187 7.42 -29.58 2.27
C LYS A 187 8.49 -28.49 2.34
N GLU A 188 9.22 -28.27 1.25
CA GLU A 188 10.22 -27.24 1.08
C GLU A 188 9.85 -26.40 -0.14
N SER A 189 10.15 -25.11 -0.06
CA SER A 189 10.07 -24.24 -1.24
C SER A 189 11.08 -24.72 -2.28
N PRO A 190 10.72 -24.72 -3.59
CA PRO A 190 11.69 -25.03 -4.63
C PRO A 190 12.90 -24.12 -4.51
N ALA A 191 14.04 -24.59 -5.00
CA ALA A 191 15.29 -23.83 -5.00
C ALA A 191 15.10 -22.54 -5.80
N LEU A 192 14.74 -21.48 -5.09
CA LEU A 192 14.89 -20.11 -5.53
C LEU A 192 16.39 -19.95 -5.79
N GLY A 193 16.82 -19.38 -6.91
CA GLY A 193 18.24 -19.21 -7.25
C GLY A 193 19.04 -18.33 -6.27
N PHE A 194 18.53 -18.11 -5.05
CA PHE A 194 19.14 -17.42 -3.94
C PHE A 194 18.86 -18.19 -2.63
N THR A 195 19.80 -18.15 -1.69
CA THR A 195 19.61 -18.72 -0.35
C THR A 195 18.69 -17.81 0.47
N PRO A 196 17.52 -18.27 0.95
CA PRO A 196 16.65 -17.46 1.78
C PRO A 196 17.36 -17.14 3.11
N LEU A 197 17.32 -15.87 3.51
CA LEU A 197 17.87 -15.46 4.80
C LEU A 197 16.98 -15.97 5.93
N GLU A 198 17.62 -16.43 7.01
CA GLU A 198 16.90 -16.87 8.20
C GLU A 198 16.13 -15.69 8.82
N PRO A 199 14.89 -15.89 9.30
CA PRO A 199 14.11 -14.84 9.95
C PRO A 199 14.81 -14.15 11.12
N SER A 200 15.69 -14.88 11.84
CA SER A 200 16.48 -14.34 12.94
C SER A 200 17.48 -13.28 12.48
N ILE A 201 18.20 -13.53 11.38
CA ILE A 201 19.15 -12.60 10.76
C ILE A 201 18.41 -11.39 10.20
N LEU A 202 17.29 -11.61 9.50
CA LEU A 202 16.45 -10.52 8.99
C LEU A 202 15.99 -9.58 10.11
N ARG A 203 15.53 -10.13 11.25
CA ARG A 203 15.15 -9.33 12.42
C ARG A 203 16.31 -8.51 12.97
N ALA A 204 17.50 -9.09 13.07
CA ALA A 204 18.69 -8.40 13.55
C ALA A 204 19.09 -7.24 12.61
N CYS A 205 19.10 -7.48 11.29
CA CYS A 205 19.37 -6.46 10.28
C CYS A 205 18.35 -5.32 10.33
N ILE A 206 17.05 -5.64 10.39
CA ILE A 206 15.97 -4.63 10.48
C ILE A 206 16.11 -3.83 11.78
N SER A 207 16.40 -4.48 12.91
CA SER A 207 16.62 -3.79 14.19
C SER A 207 17.82 -2.85 14.16
N ALA A 208 18.90 -3.23 13.47
CA ALA A 208 20.05 -2.37 13.24
C ALA A 208 19.69 -1.16 12.35
N ALA A 209 19.00 -1.40 11.22
CA ALA A 209 18.60 -0.36 10.28
C ALA A 209 17.62 0.66 10.91
N ARG A 210 16.73 0.22 11.82
CA ARG A 210 15.78 1.10 12.52
C ARG A 210 16.44 2.12 13.46
N ARG A 211 17.70 1.91 13.87
CA ARG A 211 18.44 2.87 14.72
C ARG A 211 18.92 4.10 13.94
N LEU A 212 18.99 4.02 12.61
CA LEU A 212 19.42 5.12 11.76
C LEU A 212 18.26 6.08 11.49
N SER A 213 18.51 7.38 11.62
CA SER A 213 17.57 8.44 11.26
C SER A 213 18.19 9.26 10.12
N PRO A 214 18.01 8.83 8.85
CA PRO A 214 18.62 9.53 7.74
C PRO A 214 18.00 10.92 7.55
N TYR A 215 18.82 11.87 7.11
CA TYR A 215 18.36 13.22 6.77
C TYR A 215 18.36 13.44 5.27
N VAL A 216 17.47 14.33 4.82
CA VAL A 216 17.38 14.72 3.40
C VAL A 216 18.35 15.88 3.17
N PRO A 217 19.33 15.73 2.26
CA PRO A 217 20.24 16.82 1.91
C PRO A 217 19.49 17.92 1.14
N LYS A 218 19.93 19.17 1.30
CA LYS A 218 19.32 20.35 0.64
C LYS A 218 19.33 20.26 -0.89
N GLU A 219 20.30 19.55 -1.44
CA GLU A 219 20.45 19.33 -2.89
C GLU A 219 19.24 18.60 -3.51
N LEU A 220 18.54 17.76 -2.72
CA LEU A 220 17.37 17.02 -3.20
C LEU A 220 16.05 17.76 -3.00
N GLU A 221 16.05 18.91 -2.33
CA GLU A 221 14.83 19.67 -2.03
C GLU A 221 14.12 20.11 -3.30
N GLU A 222 14.86 20.68 -4.26
CA GLU A 222 14.33 21.12 -5.55
C GLU A 222 13.88 19.93 -6.40
N TYR A 223 14.63 18.81 -6.36
CA TYR A 223 14.27 17.59 -7.08
C TYR A 223 12.95 16.98 -6.57
N ILE A 224 12.77 16.89 -5.26
CA ILE A 224 11.54 16.35 -4.66
C ILE A 224 10.35 17.29 -4.93
N ALA A 225 10.56 18.60 -4.87
CA ALA A 225 9.53 19.60 -5.16
C ALA A 225 9.06 19.54 -6.62
N THR A 226 10.01 19.43 -7.57
CA THR A 226 9.70 19.29 -9.00
C THR A 226 9.00 17.96 -9.29
N ALA A 227 9.46 16.85 -8.71
CA ALA A 227 8.81 15.55 -8.84
C ALA A 227 7.36 15.57 -8.34
N TYR A 228 7.11 16.13 -7.15
CA TYR A 228 5.75 16.27 -6.62
C TYR A 228 4.85 17.17 -7.49
N SER A 229 5.39 18.28 -7.99
CA SER A 229 4.67 19.17 -8.90
C SER A 229 4.27 18.46 -10.20
N SER A 230 5.18 17.66 -10.76
CA SER A 230 4.91 16.88 -11.98
C SER A 230 3.76 15.89 -11.78
N ILE A 231 3.74 15.15 -10.66
CA ILE A 231 2.66 14.21 -10.32
C ILE A 231 1.31 14.93 -10.25
N ARG A 232 1.26 16.11 -9.61
CA ARG A 232 0.03 16.92 -9.53
C ARG A 232 -0.43 17.44 -10.88
N GLN A 233 0.49 17.85 -11.75
CA GLN A 233 0.15 18.31 -13.09
C GLN A 233 -0.37 17.18 -13.97
N GLU A 234 0.22 15.99 -13.88
CA GLU A 234 -0.25 14.81 -14.60
C GLU A 234 -1.67 14.43 -14.20
N GLU A 235 -2.00 14.47 -12.91
CA GLU A 235 -3.37 14.22 -12.43
C GLU A 235 -4.37 15.29 -12.87
N ALA A 236 -3.97 16.56 -12.91
CA ALA A 236 -4.82 17.62 -13.43
C ALA A 236 -5.13 17.44 -14.93
N LYS A 237 -4.20 16.86 -15.69
CA LYS A 237 -4.36 16.57 -17.12
C LYS A 237 -5.16 15.30 -17.39
N SER A 238 -5.07 14.28 -16.54
CA SER A 238 -5.73 12.99 -16.77
C SER A 238 -7.25 13.03 -16.58
N ASN A 239 -7.81 14.11 -16.01
CA ASN A 239 -9.26 14.29 -15.78
C ASN A 239 -9.93 13.10 -15.03
N THR A 240 -9.11 12.25 -14.39
CA THR A 240 -9.53 11.09 -13.61
C THR A 240 -9.90 11.58 -12.20
N PRO A 241 -11.18 11.57 -11.80
CA PRO A 241 -11.63 12.44 -10.71
C PRO A 241 -11.24 12.02 -9.28
N HIS A 242 -10.33 11.05 -9.06
CA HIS A 242 -10.31 10.33 -7.78
C HIS A 242 -8.93 9.96 -7.20
N SER A 243 -7.81 10.45 -7.75
CA SER A 243 -6.51 10.36 -7.06
C SER A 243 -6.21 11.71 -6.40
N TYR A 244 -6.56 11.86 -5.13
CA TYR A 244 -6.23 13.08 -4.39
C TYR A 244 -4.74 13.08 -4.02
N THR A 245 -3.85 13.50 -4.92
CA THR A 245 -2.45 13.79 -4.55
C THR A 245 -2.45 15.02 -3.64
N THR A 246 -2.50 14.75 -2.34
CA THR A 246 -2.40 15.75 -1.28
C THR A 246 -0.95 15.95 -0.86
N VAL A 247 -0.67 16.97 -0.05
CA VAL A 247 0.64 17.17 0.58
C VAL A 247 1.08 15.94 1.41
N ARG A 248 0.13 15.08 1.82
CA ARG A 248 0.44 13.81 2.50
C ARG A 248 1.18 12.83 1.60
N THR A 249 0.96 12.86 0.29
CA THR A 249 1.73 12.04 -0.66
C THR A 249 3.20 12.45 -0.70
N LEU A 250 3.50 13.76 -0.66
CA LEU A 250 4.87 14.25 -0.54
C LEU A 250 5.54 13.74 0.75
N LEU A 251 4.83 13.81 1.88
CA LEU A 251 5.31 13.24 3.13
C LEU A 251 5.53 11.71 3.02
N SER A 252 4.69 11.02 2.25
CA SER A 252 4.83 9.59 1.97
C SER A 252 6.11 9.29 1.17
N ILE A 253 6.41 10.07 0.11
CA ILE A 253 7.67 9.95 -0.65
C ILE A 253 8.86 10.08 0.30
N LEU A 254 8.88 11.14 1.12
CA LEU A 254 9.97 11.38 2.07
C LEU A 254 10.15 10.24 3.06
N ARG A 255 9.06 9.67 3.59
CA ARG A 255 9.10 8.51 4.49
C ARG A 255 9.64 7.26 3.81
N ILE A 256 9.20 6.98 2.58
CA ILE A 256 9.66 5.81 1.81
C ILE A 256 11.14 5.95 1.47
N SER A 257 11.58 7.12 0.99
CA SER A 257 12.98 7.40 0.70
C SER A 257 13.87 7.30 1.94
N ALA A 258 13.39 7.79 3.10
CA ALA A 258 14.07 7.60 4.38
C ALA A 258 14.14 6.12 4.80
N ALA A 259 13.08 5.34 4.54
CA ALA A 259 13.07 3.90 4.80
C ALA A 259 14.06 3.14 3.88
N LEU A 260 14.16 3.52 2.60
CA LEU A 260 15.13 2.96 1.65
C LEU A 260 16.58 3.29 2.05
N ALA A 261 16.84 4.54 2.46
CA ALA A 261 18.15 4.94 2.98
C ALA A 261 18.55 4.14 4.24
N ARG A 262 17.59 3.85 5.14
CA ARG A 262 17.81 2.96 6.29
C ARG A 262 18.18 1.54 5.87
N LEU A 263 17.55 1.00 4.82
CA LEU A 263 17.88 -0.34 4.31
C LEU A 263 19.29 -0.41 3.71
N ARG A 264 19.79 0.68 3.14
CA ARG A 264 21.19 0.81 2.67
C ARG A 264 22.19 1.03 3.82
N PHE A 265 21.73 1.22 5.06
CA PHE A 265 22.54 1.67 6.18
C PHE A 265 23.24 3.01 5.93
N SER A 266 22.59 3.93 5.23
CA SER A 266 23.08 5.28 4.96
C SER A 266 22.42 6.31 5.89
N GLU A 267 23.18 7.30 6.33
CA GLU A 267 22.67 8.45 7.11
C GLU A 267 22.09 9.56 6.21
N THR A 268 22.33 9.49 4.90
CA THR A 268 21.81 10.43 3.91
C THR A 268 20.92 9.74 2.90
N VAL A 269 19.83 10.42 2.53
CA VAL A 269 18.97 10.04 1.41
C VAL A 269 19.64 10.43 0.10
N ALA A 270 19.75 9.48 -0.84
CA ALA A 270 20.28 9.73 -2.18
C ALA A 270 19.14 9.91 -3.19
N GLN A 271 19.48 10.47 -4.36
CA GLN A 271 18.52 10.64 -5.45
C GLN A 271 17.90 9.30 -5.89
N SER A 272 18.69 8.23 -5.94
CA SER A 272 18.22 6.87 -6.25
C SER A 272 17.10 6.39 -5.31
N ASP A 273 17.14 6.79 -4.03
CA ASP A 273 16.13 6.40 -3.04
C ASP A 273 14.81 7.17 -3.24
N VAL A 274 14.89 8.37 -3.81
CA VAL A 274 13.72 9.16 -4.21
C VAL A 274 13.12 8.59 -5.49
N ASP A 275 13.95 8.23 -6.47
CA ASP A 275 13.51 7.62 -7.73
C ASP A 275 12.77 6.29 -7.48
N GLU A 276 13.30 5.43 -6.61
CA GLU A 276 12.64 4.18 -6.23
C GLU A 276 11.33 4.43 -5.45
N ALA A 277 11.29 5.43 -4.57
CA ALA A 277 10.05 5.80 -3.87
C ALA A 277 8.98 6.30 -4.84
N LEU A 278 9.37 7.12 -5.83
CA LEU A 278 8.50 7.59 -6.90
C LEU A 278 8.01 6.43 -7.76
N ARG A 279 8.90 5.50 -8.14
CA ARG A 279 8.55 4.29 -8.88
C ARG A 279 7.51 3.45 -8.14
N LEU A 280 7.71 3.22 -6.83
CA LEU A 280 6.75 2.46 -6.00
C LEU A 280 5.38 3.15 -5.96
N MET A 281 5.35 4.47 -5.83
CA MET A 281 4.11 5.25 -5.83
C MET A 281 3.41 5.25 -7.18
N GLN A 282 4.17 5.35 -8.27
CA GLN A 282 3.63 5.23 -9.63
C GLN A 282 3.08 3.83 -9.88
N MET A 283 3.78 2.77 -9.45
CA MET A 283 3.29 1.39 -9.58
C MET A 283 2.01 1.17 -8.78
N SER A 284 1.90 1.75 -7.58
CA SER A 284 0.68 1.67 -6.77
C SER A 284 -0.51 2.33 -7.49
N LYS A 285 -0.29 3.47 -8.14
CA LYS A 285 -1.29 4.14 -9.00
C LYS A 285 -1.57 3.35 -10.28
N PHE A 286 -0.53 2.87 -10.96
CA PHE A 286 -0.67 2.12 -12.20
C PHE A 286 -1.49 0.86 -11.99
N SER A 287 -1.32 0.15 -10.87
CA SER A 287 -2.14 -1.02 -10.55
C SER A 287 -3.64 -0.69 -10.53
N LEU A 288 -4.03 0.51 -10.06
CA LEU A 288 -5.42 0.98 -10.06
C LEU A 288 -5.98 1.29 -11.47
N TYR A 289 -5.11 1.67 -12.40
CA TYR A 289 -5.46 2.11 -13.76
C TYR A 289 -5.01 1.15 -14.86
N SER A 290 -4.52 -0.03 -14.49
CA SER A 290 -3.86 -1.01 -15.38
C SER A 290 -4.78 -1.64 -16.43
N ASP A 291 -5.95 -1.07 -16.64
CA ASP A 291 -6.87 -1.44 -17.72
C ASP A 291 -7.16 -0.35 -18.74
N ASP A 292 -6.73 0.90 -18.53
CA ASP A 292 -6.86 1.95 -19.56
C ASP A 292 -5.64 1.98 -20.52
N ARG A 293 -4.68 1.07 -20.32
CA ARG A 293 -3.52 0.85 -21.19
C ARG A 293 -3.39 -0.56 -21.75
N GLN A 294 -4.44 -1.37 -21.69
CA GLN A 294 -4.97 -1.77 -22.98
C GLN A 294 -5.69 -0.51 -23.48
N ARG A 295 -5.02 0.49 -24.07
CA ARG A 295 -5.04 0.55 -25.54
C ARG A 295 -5.75 -0.71 -26.04
N PRO A 296 -7.09 -0.71 -26.25
CA PRO A 296 -7.60 -1.53 -27.34
C PRO A 296 -6.63 -1.17 -28.44
N GLY A 297 -5.90 -2.17 -28.96
CA GLY A 297 -4.74 -1.93 -29.80
C GLY A 297 -5.03 -0.69 -30.61
N LEU A 298 -4.16 0.33 -30.57
CA LEU A 298 -4.18 1.33 -31.64
C LEU A 298 -4.19 0.43 -32.85
N ASP A 299 -5.40 0.24 -33.41
CA ASP A 299 -5.65 -0.93 -34.24
C ASP A 299 -4.57 -0.84 -35.30
N ALA A 300 -4.08 -1.95 -35.85
CA ALA A 300 -3.24 -1.81 -37.05
C ALA A 300 -3.89 -0.81 -38.04
N ILE A 301 -5.23 -0.74 -38.03
CA ILE A 301 -6.11 0.26 -38.63
C ILE A 301 -5.89 1.71 -38.15
N SER A 302 -5.81 2.00 -36.84
CA SER A 302 -5.57 3.36 -36.31
C SER A 302 -4.14 3.85 -36.57
N ASP A 303 -3.13 2.96 -36.47
CA ASP A 303 -1.76 3.30 -36.86
C ASP A 303 -1.65 3.53 -38.38
N ILE A 304 -2.31 2.69 -39.18
CA ILE A 304 -2.45 2.89 -40.63
C ILE A 304 -3.17 4.23 -40.91
N TYR A 305 -4.24 4.55 -40.18
CA TYR A 305 -4.98 5.80 -40.36
C TYR A 305 -4.13 7.02 -40.01
N LEU A 306 -3.34 6.97 -38.93
CA LEU A 306 -2.41 8.05 -38.57
C LEU A 306 -1.33 8.26 -39.63
N ILE A 307 -0.76 7.17 -40.17
CA ILE A 307 0.22 7.22 -41.27
C ILE A 307 -0.41 7.83 -42.52
N LEU A 308 -1.62 7.40 -42.88
CA LEU A 308 -2.33 7.93 -44.05
C LEU A 308 -2.72 9.39 -43.87
N ARG A 309 -3.16 9.79 -42.66
CA ARG A 309 -3.51 11.18 -42.34
C ARG A 309 -2.31 12.11 -42.42
N ASP A 310 -1.17 11.70 -41.88
CA ASP A 310 0.05 12.52 -41.88
C ASP A 310 0.61 12.70 -43.30
N GLU A 311 0.55 11.67 -44.15
CA GLU A 311 0.97 11.77 -45.56
C GLU A 311 -0.05 12.50 -46.44
N ALA A 312 -1.36 12.34 -46.19
CA ALA A 312 -2.40 13.14 -46.85
C ALA A 312 -2.27 14.64 -46.53
N ALA A 313 -1.91 14.97 -45.28
CA ALA A 313 -1.63 16.35 -44.88
C ALA A 313 -0.38 16.92 -45.58
N ARG A 314 0.64 16.10 -45.84
CA ARG A 314 1.82 16.51 -46.62
C ARG A 314 1.52 16.67 -48.11
N ALA A 315 0.71 15.77 -48.67
CA ALA A 315 0.34 15.77 -50.08
C ALA A 315 -0.84 16.71 -50.40
N ASN A 316 -1.46 17.31 -49.38
CA ASN A 316 -2.60 18.23 -49.46
C ASN A 316 -3.74 17.74 -50.36
N THR A 317 -3.96 16.43 -50.37
CA THR A 317 -4.91 15.72 -51.24
C THR A 317 -5.73 14.75 -50.41
N MET A 318 -7.06 14.75 -50.62
CA MET A 318 -7.98 13.86 -49.91
C MET A 318 -8.20 12.52 -50.65
N ASP A 319 -7.77 12.44 -51.91
CA ASP A 319 -7.95 11.26 -52.76
C ASP A 319 -6.67 10.43 -52.78
N LEU A 320 -6.73 9.24 -52.20
CA LEU A 320 -5.60 8.31 -52.10
C LEU A 320 -5.88 7.03 -52.88
N SER A 321 -5.02 6.73 -53.87
CA SER A 321 -5.04 5.44 -54.56
C SER A 321 -4.47 4.34 -53.65
N TYR A 322 -5.13 3.19 -53.62
CA TYR A 322 -4.82 2.06 -52.74
C TYR A 322 -3.36 1.56 -52.89
N THR A 323 -2.78 1.66 -54.09
CA THR A 323 -1.39 1.28 -54.36
C THR A 323 -0.37 2.21 -53.69
N HIS A 324 -0.69 3.50 -53.57
CA HIS A 324 0.17 4.48 -52.91
C HIS A 324 0.11 4.33 -51.38
N ALA A 325 -1.08 4.08 -50.84
CA ALA A 325 -1.29 3.79 -49.43
C ALA A 325 -0.48 2.56 -48.96
N LEU A 326 -0.51 1.46 -49.72
CA LEU A 326 0.26 0.25 -49.42
C LEU A 326 1.78 0.49 -49.44
N ASN A 327 2.28 1.26 -50.42
CA ASN A 327 3.70 1.61 -50.48
C ASN A 327 4.16 2.41 -49.26
N TRP A 328 3.34 3.34 -48.77
CA TRP A 328 3.66 4.13 -47.57
C TRP A 328 3.67 3.31 -46.29
N ILE A 329 2.72 2.40 -46.14
CA ILE A 329 2.67 1.49 -44.99
C ILE A 329 3.89 0.56 -45.01
N SER A 330 4.25 0.00 -46.17
CA SER A 330 5.41 -0.91 -46.29
C SER A 330 6.75 -0.25 -45.95
N ARG A 331 6.94 1.03 -46.29
CA ARG A 331 8.19 1.78 -46.03
C ARG A 331 8.45 2.09 -44.56
N LYS A 332 7.42 2.07 -43.72
CA LYS A 332 7.51 2.45 -42.29
C LYS A 332 7.55 1.25 -41.35
N VAL A 333 7.21 0.06 -41.84
CA VAL A 333 7.16 -1.21 -41.07
C VAL A 333 8.44 -2.04 -41.24
N SER A 334 9.27 -1.74 -42.26
CA SER A 334 10.63 -2.27 -42.45
C SER A 334 11.68 -1.50 -41.66
#